data_AF-A0A3L6DT48-F1
#
_entry.id   AF-A0A3L6DT48-F1
#
_cell.length_a   1.000
_cell.length_b   1.000
_cell.length_c   1.000
_cell.angle_alpha   90.00
_cell.angle_beta   90.00
_cell.angle_gamma   90.00
#
_symmetry.space_group_name_H-M   'P 1'
#
loop_
_entity.id
_entity.type
_entity.pdbx_description
1 polymer ?
#
loop_
_entity_poly.entity_id
_entity_poly.type
_entity_poly.pdbx_seq_one_letter_code
_entity_poly.pdbx_strand_id
1 'polypeptide(L)'
;MIVVKCQNHLNLVVVNNVPLFFNIRDGPYMPTLRLLHQYPDIMKKFQVDRGAIKFVLSGANIMCPGLTSPGGALDDEVEEETPVAIMAEGKQHALAIGYTKMSAKDIRTINKGIGVDNMHYLNDGLWKVLLHGFPCRPHCLTSQIPNNEYLHHVVLNRTSKYI
;
A
#
# COMPACT_ATOMS: atom_id res chain seq x y z
N MET A 1 2.05 -2.58 -22.00
CA MET A 1 2.08 -1.80 -20.75
C MET A 1 1.18 -0.59 -20.92
N ILE A 2 0.28 -0.33 -19.98
CA ILE A 2 -0.60 0.86 -19.98
C ILE A 2 -0.50 1.59 -18.65
N VAL A 3 -0.67 2.90 -18.65
CA VAL A 3 -0.77 3.70 -17.41
C VAL A 3 -2.22 4.13 -17.23
N VAL A 4 -2.84 3.69 -16.13
CA VAL A 4 -4.21 4.04 -15.76
C VAL A 4 -4.16 5.18 -14.74
N LYS A 5 -4.78 6.31 -15.09
CA LYS A 5 -4.94 7.44 -14.17
C LYS A 5 -6.22 7.27 -13.36
N CYS A 6 -6.10 7.37 -12.06
CA CYS A 6 -7.19 7.24 -11.09
C CYS A 6 -7.47 8.60 -10.43
N GLN A 7 -8.51 8.66 -9.60
CA GLN A 7 -8.78 9.82 -8.76
C GLN A 7 -7.61 10.09 -7.79
N ASN A 8 -7.55 11.30 -7.25
CA ASN A 8 -6.54 11.74 -6.28
C ASN A 8 -5.09 11.67 -6.79
N HIS A 9 -4.90 11.80 -8.11
CA HIS A 9 -3.59 11.75 -8.77
C HIS A 9 -2.84 10.41 -8.59
N LEU A 10 -3.57 9.30 -8.41
CA LEU A 10 -2.98 7.97 -8.40
C LEU A 10 -2.80 7.46 -9.84
N ASN A 11 -1.58 7.12 -10.21
CA ASN A 11 -1.22 6.53 -11.48
C ASN A 11 -0.84 5.06 -11.28
N LEU A 12 -1.39 4.15 -12.09
CA LEU A 12 -1.12 2.70 -12.00
C LEU A 12 -0.47 2.20 -13.29
N VAL A 13 0.66 1.51 -13.18
CA VAL A 13 1.32 0.83 -14.30
C VAL A 13 0.79 -0.59 -14.38
N VAL A 14 0.06 -0.88 -15.46
CA VAL A 14 -0.63 -2.16 -15.66
C VAL A 14 -0.01 -2.91 -16.83
N VAL A 15 0.30 -4.18 -16.61
CA VAL A 15 0.81 -5.11 -17.62
C VAL A 15 -0.06 -6.37 -17.58
N ASN A 16 -0.59 -6.78 -18.73
CA ASN A 16 -1.48 -7.95 -18.85
C ASN A 16 -2.65 -7.92 -17.86
N ASN A 17 -3.29 -6.75 -17.71
CA ASN A 17 -4.39 -6.48 -16.76
C ASN A 17 -4.02 -6.63 -15.27
N VAL A 18 -2.73 -6.69 -14.94
CA VAL A 18 -2.22 -6.73 -13.56
C VAL A 18 -1.52 -5.41 -13.24
N PRO A 19 -1.95 -4.61 -12.24
CA PRO A 19 -1.21 -3.46 -11.76
C PRO A 19 0.06 -3.93 -11.03
N LEU A 20 1.21 -3.48 -11.53
CA LEU A 20 2.52 -3.85 -10.99
C LEU A 20 3.11 -2.74 -10.13
N PHE A 21 2.96 -1.49 -10.58
CA PHE A 21 3.46 -0.32 -9.88
C PHE A 21 2.37 0.73 -9.74
N PHE A 22 2.49 1.55 -8.70
CA PHE A 22 1.66 2.72 -8.48
C PHE A 22 2.52 3.94 -8.20
N ASN A 23 1.95 5.11 -8.43
CA ASN A 23 2.57 6.39 -8.18
C ASN A 23 1.47 7.36 -7.73
N ILE A 24 1.79 8.24 -6.78
CA ILE A 24 0.84 9.26 -6.30
C ILE A 24 1.44 10.63 -6.63
N ARG A 25 0.69 11.45 -7.36
CA ARG A 25 1.13 12.77 -7.87
C ARG A 25 2.41 12.63 -8.68
N ASP A 26 3.48 13.28 -8.25
CA ASP A 26 4.80 13.30 -8.89
C ASP A 26 5.85 12.54 -8.05
N GLY A 27 5.41 11.64 -7.15
CA GLY A 27 6.31 10.82 -6.33
C GLY A 27 7.06 9.75 -7.15
N PRO A 28 7.84 8.87 -6.50
CA PRO A 28 8.42 7.72 -7.17
C PRO A 28 7.36 6.68 -7.54
N TYR A 29 7.71 5.79 -8.48
CA TYR A 29 6.94 4.57 -8.70
C TYR A 29 7.28 3.54 -7.64
N MET A 30 6.25 2.99 -7.00
CA MET A 30 6.35 1.97 -5.97
C MET A 30 5.68 0.69 -6.44
N PRO A 31 6.22 -0.50 -6.13
CA PRO A 31 5.58 -1.76 -6.49
C PRO A 31 4.24 -1.91 -5.75
N THR A 32 3.30 -2.71 -6.25
CA THR A 32 2.15 -3.12 -5.45
C THR A 32 2.56 -4.12 -4.38
N LEU A 33 1.79 -4.24 -3.29
CA LEU A 33 2.09 -5.24 -2.24
C LEU A 33 2.17 -6.67 -2.80
N ARG A 34 1.36 -6.98 -3.82
CA ARG A 34 1.39 -8.31 -4.47
C ARG A 34 2.67 -8.56 -5.25
N LEU A 35 3.21 -7.53 -5.91
CA LEU A 35 4.49 -7.63 -6.60
C LEU A 35 5.62 -7.79 -5.58
N LEU A 36 5.58 -7.01 -4.51
CA LEU A 36 6.54 -7.10 -3.41
C LEU A 36 6.50 -8.45 -2.69
N HIS A 37 5.33 -9.08 -2.54
CA HIS A 37 5.23 -10.42 -1.95
C HIS A 37 5.86 -11.51 -2.84
N GLN A 38 5.90 -11.31 -4.16
CA GLN A 38 6.59 -12.23 -5.08
C GLN A 38 8.09 -11.98 -5.12
N TYR A 39 8.50 -10.73 -5.01
CA TYR A 39 9.91 -10.31 -5.05
C TYR A 39 10.21 -9.42 -3.84
N PRO A 40 10.40 -9.99 -2.64
CA PRO A 40 10.54 -9.22 -1.41
C PRO A 40 11.81 -8.36 -1.37
N ASP A 41 12.83 -8.68 -2.17
CA ASP A 41 14.14 -8.04 -2.12
C ASP A 41 14.27 -6.83 -3.07
N ILE A 42 13.20 -6.44 -3.77
CA ILE A 42 13.19 -5.26 -4.66
C ILE A 42 13.17 -3.93 -3.90
N MET A 43 12.88 -3.95 -2.59
CA MET A 43 12.86 -2.75 -1.74
C MET A 43 13.54 -3.02 -0.40
N LYS A 44 14.08 -1.95 0.19
CA LYS A 44 14.55 -1.94 1.57
C LYS A 44 13.38 -2.15 2.52
N LYS A 45 13.66 -2.80 3.66
CA LYS A 45 12.63 -3.29 4.60
C LYS A 45 12.82 -2.63 5.96
N PHE A 46 11.75 -2.08 6.51
CA PHE A 46 11.65 -1.73 7.92
C PHE A 46 10.71 -2.72 8.61
N GLN A 47 10.94 -3.01 9.89
CA GLN A 47 10.07 -3.85 10.70
C GLN A 47 9.40 -3.01 11.77
N VAL A 48 8.09 -3.15 11.90
CA VAL A 48 7.32 -2.60 13.01
C VAL A 48 7.04 -3.65 14.07
N ASP A 49 6.95 -3.18 15.32
CA ASP A 49 6.53 -4.00 16.45
C ASP A 49 5.04 -4.41 16.36
N ARG A 50 4.70 -5.49 17.08
CA ARG A 50 3.36 -6.09 17.15
C ARG A 50 2.27 -5.07 17.48
N GLY A 51 2.57 -4.11 18.36
CA GLY A 51 1.62 -3.07 18.76
C GLY A 51 1.17 -2.16 17.61
N ALA A 52 2.04 -1.96 16.61
CA ALA A 52 1.79 -1.08 15.47
C ALA A 52 0.99 -1.74 14.35
N ILE A 53 1.00 -3.08 14.25
CA ILE A 53 0.40 -3.85 13.14
C ILE A 53 -1.04 -3.44 12.84
N LYS A 54 -1.89 -3.37 13.88
CA LYS A 54 -3.32 -3.03 13.73
C LYS A 54 -3.54 -1.63 13.15
N PHE A 55 -2.66 -0.69 13.48
CA PHE A 55 -2.77 0.70 13.04
C PHE A 55 -2.31 0.84 11.59
N VAL A 56 -1.22 0.16 11.22
CA VAL A 56 -0.71 0.12 9.84
C VAL A 56 -1.76 -0.48 8.88
N LEU A 57 -2.42 -1.56 9.30
CA LEU A 57 -3.52 -2.19 8.55
C LEU A 57 -4.79 -1.33 8.47
N SER A 58 -4.87 -0.27 9.27
CA SER A 58 -5.95 0.72 9.21
C SER A 58 -5.56 1.95 8.40
N GLY A 59 -4.37 1.95 7.77
CA GLY A 59 -3.86 3.07 6.97
C GLY A 59 -3.18 4.18 7.77
N ALA A 60 -2.85 3.95 9.05
CA ALA A 60 -2.11 4.94 9.84
C ALA A 60 -0.65 5.04 9.37
N ASN A 61 -0.06 6.23 9.54
CA ASN A 61 1.36 6.46 9.37
C ASN A 61 2.19 5.73 10.44
N ILE A 62 3.44 5.43 10.11
CA ILE A 62 4.35 4.72 10.99
C ILE A 62 5.13 5.74 11.81
N MET A 63 4.92 5.69 13.12
CA MET A 63 5.57 6.57 14.08
C MET A 63 6.95 6.03 14.46
N CYS A 64 7.91 6.92 14.72
CA CYS A 64 9.29 6.52 15.06
C CYS A 64 9.37 5.50 16.21
N PRO A 65 8.60 5.62 17.32
CA PRO A 65 8.63 4.63 18.41
C PRO A 65 8.22 3.20 18.00
N GLY A 66 7.45 3.05 16.92
CA GLY A 66 7.05 1.74 16.41
C GLY A 66 8.17 1.00 15.65
N LEU A 67 9.22 1.73 15.26
CA LEU A 67 10.37 1.23 14.51
C LEU A 67 11.62 1.04 15.38
N THR A 68 11.70 1.76 16.51
CA THR A 68 12.84 1.73 17.45
C THR A 68 12.61 0.86 18.68
N SER A 69 11.42 0.29 18.83
CA SER A 69 11.06 -0.63 19.90
C SER A 69 11.80 -1.98 19.76
N PRO A 70 11.78 -2.87 20.78
CA PRO A 70 12.50 -4.15 20.72
C PRO A 70 12.10 -5.07 19.56
N GLY A 71 10.85 -4.97 19.09
CA GLY A 71 10.34 -5.68 17.91
C GLY A 71 10.51 -4.91 16.59
N GLY A 72 10.96 -3.65 16.65
CA GLY A 72 11.23 -2.80 15.50
C GLY A 72 12.63 -3.03 14.93
N ALA A 73 12.77 -2.90 13.62
CA ALA A 73 14.07 -2.97 12.95
C ALA A 73 14.14 -1.95 11.81
N LEU A 74 15.30 -1.31 11.69
CA LEU A 74 15.58 -0.29 10.69
C LEU A 74 16.83 -0.71 9.91
N ASP A 75 16.82 -0.43 8.61
CA ASP A 75 18.02 -0.46 7.79
C ASP A 75 18.64 0.94 7.82
N ASP A 76 19.79 1.09 8.49
CA ASP A 76 20.43 2.38 8.74
C ASP A 76 21.00 3.03 7.46
N GLU A 77 20.99 2.32 6.31
CA GLU A 77 21.34 2.84 4.99
C GLU A 77 20.20 3.63 4.32
N VAL A 78 18.98 3.56 4.87
CA VAL A 78 17.82 4.22 4.28
C VAL A 78 17.78 5.70 4.67
N GLU A 79 17.84 6.54 3.65
CA GLU A 79 17.73 8.00 3.77
C GLU A 79 16.26 8.46 3.76
N GLU A 80 16.03 9.76 3.96
CA GLU A 80 14.71 10.35 3.77
C GLU A 80 14.23 10.22 2.31
N GLU A 81 12.94 10.40 2.09
CA GLU A 81 12.35 10.40 0.74
C GLU A 81 12.57 9.09 -0.06
N THR A 82 12.67 7.97 0.66
CA THR A 82 12.94 6.65 0.10
C THR A 82 11.72 5.72 0.27
N PRO A 83 11.30 4.99 -0.77
CA PRO A 83 10.28 3.95 -0.65
C PRO A 83 10.77 2.75 0.17
N VAL A 84 9.97 2.29 1.11
CA VAL A 84 10.30 1.17 2.00
C VAL A 84 9.14 0.19 2.14
N ALA A 85 9.49 -1.09 2.26
CA ALA A 85 8.57 -2.15 2.65
C ALA A 85 8.41 -2.18 4.18
N ILE A 86 7.17 -2.17 4.66
CA ILE A 86 6.87 -2.28 6.09
C ILE A 86 6.53 -3.73 6.43
N MET A 87 7.47 -4.39 7.07
CA MET A 87 7.36 -5.74 7.63
C MET A 87 6.83 -5.67 9.06
N ALA A 88 6.30 -6.79 9.55
CA ALA A 88 5.89 -6.91 10.95
C ALA A 88 6.62 -8.04 11.64
N GLU A 89 6.88 -7.83 12.94
CA GLU A 89 7.44 -8.87 13.79
C GLU A 89 6.60 -10.15 13.71
N GLY A 90 7.24 -11.28 13.36
CA GLY A 90 6.59 -12.58 13.24
C GLY A 90 5.76 -12.77 11.97
N LYS A 91 5.87 -11.91 10.97
CA LYS A 91 5.19 -12.04 9.66
C LYS A 91 6.21 -12.08 8.52
N GLN A 92 5.96 -12.97 7.55
CA GLN A 92 6.83 -13.15 6.39
C GLN A 92 6.59 -12.15 5.26
N HIS A 93 5.38 -11.57 5.21
CA HIS A 93 4.96 -10.68 4.13
C HIS A 93 4.87 -9.23 4.61
N ALA A 94 5.18 -8.30 3.71
CA ALA A 94 5.00 -6.86 3.96
C ALA A 94 3.52 -6.55 4.20
N LEU A 95 3.26 -5.71 5.20
CA LEU A 95 1.92 -5.23 5.54
C LEU A 95 1.57 -3.95 4.80
N ALA A 96 2.58 -3.12 4.53
CA ALA A 96 2.42 -1.85 3.86
C ALA A 96 3.67 -1.47 3.07
N ILE A 97 3.50 -0.47 2.22
CA ILE A 97 4.54 0.24 1.51
C ILE A 97 4.47 1.67 2.00
N GLY A 98 5.62 2.18 2.42
CA GLY A 98 5.73 3.51 2.97
C GLY A 98 6.76 4.36 2.24
N TYR A 99 6.73 5.65 2.52
CA TYR A 99 7.68 6.62 2.04
C TYR A 99 8.33 7.32 3.24
N THR A 100 9.66 7.24 3.37
CA THR A 100 10.35 7.77 4.54
C THR A 100 10.23 9.29 4.60
N LYS A 101 9.88 9.80 5.78
CA LYS A 101 9.86 11.24 6.09
C LYS A 101 11.09 11.69 6.86
N MET A 102 11.82 10.75 7.41
CA MET A 102 13.05 10.95 8.16
C MET A 102 14.02 9.83 7.77
N SER A 103 15.32 10.09 7.81
CA SER A 103 16.33 9.05 7.62
C SER A 103 16.24 7.99 8.74
N ALA A 104 16.69 6.77 8.48
CA ALA A 104 16.70 5.70 9.50
C ALA A 104 17.51 6.10 10.74
N LYS A 105 18.61 6.85 10.55
CA LYS A 105 19.46 7.38 11.63
C LYS A 105 18.71 8.40 12.48
N ASP A 106 17.95 9.29 11.85
CA ASP A 106 17.16 10.31 12.55
C ASP A 106 15.97 9.69 13.28
N ILE A 107 15.32 8.69 12.69
CA ILE A 107 14.25 7.92 13.35
C ILE A 107 14.77 7.32 14.66
N ARG A 108 15.97 6.73 14.64
CA ARG A 108 16.60 6.13 15.82
C ARG A 108 16.99 7.18 16.86
N THR A 109 17.52 8.32 16.43
CA THR A 109 18.06 9.36 17.32
C THR A 109 16.95 10.21 17.95
N ILE A 110 15.98 10.67 17.16
CA ILE A 110 14.92 11.57 17.59
C ILE A 110 13.79 10.80 18.29
N ASN A 111 13.46 9.61 17.77
CA ASN A 111 12.44 8.71 18.30
C ASN A 111 11.06 9.37 18.58
N LYS A 112 10.69 10.38 17.79
CA LYS A 112 9.44 11.12 17.93
C LYS A 112 8.94 11.58 16.57
N GLY A 113 7.62 11.60 16.39
CA GLY A 113 6.99 12.04 15.15
C GLY A 113 6.73 10.91 14.16
N ILE A 114 6.39 11.30 12.93
CA ILE A 114 6.11 10.40 11.82
C ILE A 114 7.44 10.07 11.15
N GLY A 115 7.83 8.79 11.17
CA GLY A 115 9.04 8.33 10.50
C GLY A 115 8.79 7.95 9.04
N VAL A 116 7.64 7.30 8.78
CA VAL A 116 7.26 6.84 7.44
C VAL A 116 5.79 7.09 7.19
N ASP A 117 5.48 7.72 6.07
CA ASP A 117 4.09 7.87 5.60
C ASP A 117 3.61 6.57 4.96
N ASN A 118 2.39 6.16 5.28
CA ASN A 118 1.79 4.95 4.72
C ASN A 118 1.17 5.25 3.36
N MET A 119 1.68 4.61 2.29
CA MET A 119 1.23 4.86 0.91
C MET A 119 0.23 3.81 0.43
N HIS A 120 0.45 2.55 0.80
CA HIS A 120 -0.36 1.41 0.38
C HIS A 120 -0.27 0.31 1.43
N TYR A 121 -1.39 -0.23 1.88
CA TYR A 121 -1.42 -1.26 2.92
C TYR A 121 -2.34 -2.43 2.58
N LEU A 122 -2.14 -3.55 3.27
CA LEU A 122 -2.92 -4.75 3.06
C LEU A 122 -4.40 -4.49 3.36
N ASN A 123 -5.29 -4.95 2.46
CA ASN A 123 -6.75 -4.75 2.52
C ASN A 123 -7.26 -3.33 2.23
N ASP A 124 -6.39 -2.43 1.75
CA ASP A 124 -6.85 -1.15 1.21
C ASP A 124 -7.56 -1.29 -0.16
N GLY A 125 -7.96 -0.16 -0.75
CA GLY A 125 -8.65 -0.15 -2.04
C GLY A 125 -7.82 -0.78 -3.16
N LEU A 126 -6.52 -0.44 -3.26
CA LEU A 126 -5.63 -0.94 -4.30
C LEU A 126 -5.41 -2.45 -4.18
N TRP A 127 -5.31 -2.96 -2.95
CA TRP A 127 -5.21 -4.39 -2.67
C TRP A 127 -6.47 -5.16 -3.10
N LYS A 128 -7.66 -4.57 -2.87
CA LYS A 128 -8.95 -5.18 -3.21
C LYS A 128 -9.26 -5.16 -4.71
N VAL A 129 -8.84 -4.12 -5.42
CA VAL A 129 -8.99 -4.03 -6.89
C VAL A 129 -8.26 -5.20 -7.58
N LEU A 130 -7.12 -5.60 -7.01
CA LEU A 130 -6.36 -6.76 -7.47
C LEU A 130 -7.02 -8.13 -7.22
N LEU A 131 -8.01 -8.21 -6.32
CA LEU A 131 -8.74 -9.46 -6.04
C LEU A 131 -9.92 -9.69 -6.98
N HIS A 132 -10.56 -8.63 -7.48
CA HIS A 132 -11.81 -8.71 -8.22
C HIS A 132 -11.65 -8.55 -9.74
N GLY A 133 -10.40 -8.46 -10.23
CA GLY A 133 -10.08 -8.16 -11.62
C GLY A 133 -10.27 -6.67 -11.92
N PHE A 134 -9.37 -6.08 -12.70
CA PHE A 134 -9.55 -4.72 -13.19
C PHE A 134 -10.80 -4.68 -14.08
N PRO A 135 -11.87 -3.94 -13.72
CA PRO A 135 -12.93 -3.70 -14.68
C PRO A 135 -12.34 -2.88 -15.83
N CYS A 136 -12.27 -3.45 -17.03
CA CYS A 136 -11.77 -2.82 -18.25
C CYS A 136 -12.66 -1.66 -18.74
N ARG A 137 -12.98 -0.67 -17.90
CA ARG A 137 -13.60 0.59 -18.32
C ARG A 137 -12.90 1.79 -17.66
N PRO A 138 -12.37 2.76 -18.44
CA PRO A 138 -11.63 3.92 -17.92
C PRO A 138 -12.43 4.88 -17.03
N HIS A 139 -13.74 4.65 -16.85
CA HIS A 139 -14.65 5.62 -16.22
C HIS A 139 -15.27 5.14 -14.90
N CYS A 140 -14.85 3.99 -14.36
CA CYS A 140 -15.50 3.37 -13.19
C CYS A 140 -14.51 2.85 -12.14
N LEU A 141 -13.59 3.70 -11.67
CA LEU A 141 -12.93 3.48 -10.37
C LEU A 141 -13.56 4.31 -9.24
N THR A 142 -14.58 5.10 -9.56
CA THR A 142 -15.22 6.05 -8.63
C THR A 142 -16.39 5.45 -7.84
N SER A 143 -16.84 4.24 -8.19
CA SER A 143 -18.05 3.64 -7.61
C SER A 143 -17.82 2.32 -6.87
N GLN A 144 -16.57 1.89 -6.63
CA GLN A 144 -16.27 0.60 -5.99
C GLN A 144 -15.38 0.67 -4.75
N ILE A 145 -15.34 1.82 -4.06
CA ILE A 145 -14.98 1.82 -2.63
C ILE A 145 -16.27 2.14 -1.86
N PRO A 146 -17.07 1.13 -1.48
CA PRO A 146 -18.21 1.39 -0.63
C PRO A 146 -17.67 1.73 0.77
N ASN A 147 -18.07 2.91 1.26
CA ASN A 147 -18.20 3.11 2.69
C ASN A 147 -18.99 1.94 3.25
N ASN A 148 -18.39 1.30 4.24
CA ASN A 148 -18.86 0.12 4.93
C ASN A 148 -20.38 0.12 5.18
N GLU A 149 -21.10 -0.84 4.60
CA GLU A 149 -22.16 -1.60 5.28
C GLU A 149 -22.53 -2.82 4.41
N TYR A 150 -22.25 -4.00 4.96
CA TYR A 150 -22.94 -5.27 4.73
C TYR A 150 -23.72 -5.47 3.41
N LEU A 151 -23.21 -6.41 2.59
CA LEU A 151 -23.98 -7.46 1.91
C LEU A 151 -25.50 -7.41 2.13
N HIS A 152 -26.25 -6.64 1.35
CA HIS A 152 -27.70 -6.77 1.30
C HIS A 152 -28.22 -6.64 -0.13
N HIS A 153 -28.29 -7.83 -0.75
CA HIS A 153 -29.32 -8.25 -1.70
C HIS A 153 -29.28 -7.79 -3.17
N VAL A 154 -29.50 -8.80 -4.01
CA VAL A 154 -30.02 -8.77 -5.39
C VAL A 154 -29.00 -8.60 -6.53
N VAL A 155 -28.04 -9.53 -6.59
CA VAL A 155 -27.58 -10.08 -7.89
C VAL A 155 -28.68 -10.99 -8.44
N LEU A 156 -29.80 -10.43 -8.86
CA LEU A 156 -30.83 -11.14 -9.62
C LEU A 156 -31.63 -10.14 -10.46
N ASN A 157 -31.18 -9.86 -11.69
CA ASN A 157 -31.98 -10.16 -12.89
C ASN A 157 -31.29 -9.71 -14.17
N ARG A 158 -31.00 -10.73 -15.00
CA ARG A 158 -31.36 -10.82 -16.43
C ARG A 158 -30.72 -9.81 -17.39
N THR A 159 -29.75 -10.34 -18.13
CA THR A 159 -29.76 -10.38 -19.60
C THR A 159 -31.00 -9.78 -20.28
N SER A 160 -30.84 -8.70 -21.03
CA SER A 160 -31.56 -8.49 -22.29
C SER A 160 -30.95 -7.36 -23.13
N LYS A 161 -30.47 -7.76 -24.31
CA LYS A 161 -30.56 -7.06 -25.60
C LYS A 161 -29.72 -5.79 -25.86
N TYR A 162 -28.82 -5.95 -26.84
CA TYR A 162 -28.73 -5.14 -28.06
C TYR A 162 -29.48 -3.79 -28.02
N ILE A 163 -28.73 -2.69 -27.92
CA ILE A 163 -28.48 -1.64 -28.94
C ILE A 163 -27.50 -0.63 -28.30
#